data_AF-A0A151THM5-F1
#
_entry.id   AF-A0A151THM5-F1
#
_cell.length_a   1.000
_cell.length_b   1.000
_cell.length_c   1.000
_cell.angle_alpha   90.00
_cell.angle_beta   90.00
_cell.angle_gamma   90.00
#
_symmetry.space_group_name_H-M   'P 1'
#
loop_
_entity.id
_entity.type
_entity.pdbx_description
1 polymer ?
#
loop_
_entity_poly.entity_id
_entity_poly.type
_entity_poly.pdbx_seq_one_letter_code
_entity_poly.pdbx_strand_id
1 'polypeptide(L)'
;MAQRGKLLLLSMDGKAFSWQRHYMQQPRFKDKSWEQILQDVAYRFDDSAFDDPVAELARLKQEGDLGEYLETFDSLLARVAVTESMALSFFLSGLKSDLERMK
;
A
#
# COMPACT_ATOMS: atom_id res chain seq x y z
N MET A 1 4.43 -5.12 -23.12
CA MET A 1 5.13 -4.47 -21.99
C MET A 1 5.52 -3.00 -22.24
N ALA A 2 5.85 -2.57 -23.47
CA ALA A 2 6.30 -1.18 -23.75
C ALA A 2 5.21 -0.08 -23.74
N GLN A 3 3.92 -0.44 -23.78
CA GLN A 3 2.81 0.52 -23.95
C GLN A 3 2.46 1.29 -22.66
N ARG A 4 2.51 0.61 -21.51
CA ARG A 4 2.07 1.17 -20.21
C ARG A 4 3.06 2.18 -19.64
N GLY A 5 4.36 1.90 -19.77
CA GLY A 5 5.41 2.87 -19.44
C GLY A 5 5.38 4.11 -20.33
N LYS A 6 4.94 4.00 -21.59
CA LYS A 6 4.76 5.13 -22.51
C LYS A 6 3.61 6.07 -22.12
N LEU A 7 2.55 5.58 -21.49
CA LEU A 7 1.41 6.40 -21.05
C LEU A 7 1.77 7.24 -19.81
N LEU A 8 2.50 6.65 -18.86
CA LEU A 8 3.13 7.39 -17.74
C LEU A 8 4.16 8.43 -18.25
N LEU A 9 4.85 8.13 -19.36
CA LEU A 9 5.81 9.02 -20.05
C LEU A 9 5.17 10.29 -20.63
N LEU A 10 3.89 10.22 -20.99
CA LEU A 10 3.16 11.28 -21.70
C LEU A 10 2.50 12.29 -20.75
N SER A 11 2.42 11.98 -19.46
CA SER A 11 1.76 12.82 -18.44
C SER A 11 2.73 13.59 -17.53
N MET A 12 4.06 13.43 -17.69
CA MET A 12 5.07 14.04 -16.83
C MET A 12 5.75 15.25 -17.51
N ASP A 13 5.32 16.47 -17.18
CA ASP A 13 5.96 17.71 -17.63
C ASP A 13 6.90 18.31 -16.56
N GLY A 14 7.90 19.09 -16.98
CA GLY A 14 8.77 19.87 -16.09
C GLY A 14 9.77 19.03 -15.26
N LYS A 15 9.88 19.30 -13.95
CA LYS A 15 10.88 18.68 -13.05
C LYS A 15 10.79 17.14 -13.00
N ALA A 16 9.61 16.59 -13.26
CA ALA A 16 9.34 15.16 -13.28
C ALA A 16 10.08 14.45 -14.43
N PHE A 17 10.10 15.08 -15.61
CA PHE A 17 10.81 14.58 -16.80
C PHE A 17 12.33 14.52 -16.59
N SER A 18 12.91 15.55 -15.99
CA SER A 18 14.35 15.59 -15.71
C SER A 18 14.79 14.49 -14.73
N TRP A 19 14.00 14.26 -13.66
CA TRP A 19 14.26 13.17 -12.72
C TRP A 19 14.16 11.80 -13.39
N GLN A 20 13.12 11.58 -14.20
CA GLN A 20 12.92 10.30 -14.88
C GLN A 20 14.08 9.98 -15.83
N ARG A 21 14.54 10.97 -16.60
CA ARG A 21 15.69 10.79 -17.50
C ARG A 21 16.94 10.37 -16.74
N HIS A 22 17.18 10.97 -15.58
CA HIS A 22 18.29 10.59 -14.70
C HIS A 22 18.09 9.20 -14.08
N TYR A 23 16.87 8.89 -13.63
CA TYR A 23 16.50 7.61 -13.03
C TYR A 23 16.67 6.43 -14.01
N MET A 24 16.27 6.60 -15.27
CA MET A 24 16.46 5.58 -16.32
C MET A 24 17.93 5.36 -16.72
N GLN A 25 18.82 6.30 -16.41
CA GLN A 25 20.26 6.19 -16.66
C GLN A 25 21.00 5.47 -15.52
N GLN A 26 20.32 5.17 -14.41
CA GLN A 26 20.96 4.48 -13.30
C GLN A 26 21.33 3.05 -13.70
N PRO A 27 22.53 2.55 -13.33
CA PRO A 27 23.02 1.24 -13.76
C PRO A 27 22.07 0.08 -13.44
N ARG A 28 21.34 0.19 -12.33
CA ARG A 28 20.40 -0.83 -11.83
C ARG A 28 18.99 -0.70 -12.37
N PHE A 29 18.69 0.30 -13.20
CA PHE A 29 17.33 0.50 -13.72
C PHE A 29 16.84 -0.71 -14.53
N LYS A 30 17.74 -1.38 -15.26
CA LYS A 30 17.42 -2.58 -16.05
C LYS A 30 17.03 -3.79 -15.21
N ASP A 31 17.44 -3.82 -13.95
CA ASP A 31 17.17 -4.91 -13.01
C ASP A 31 15.87 -4.70 -12.23
N LYS A 32 15.22 -3.54 -12.40
CA LYS A 32 13.99 -3.21 -11.69
C LYS A 32 12.77 -3.78 -12.38
N SER A 33 11.89 -4.40 -11.60
CA SER A 33 10.56 -4.78 -12.04
C SER A 33 9.68 -3.54 -12.24
N TRP A 34 8.55 -3.71 -12.92
CA TRP A 34 7.61 -2.62 -13.12
C TRP A 34 7.04 -2.10 -11.80
N GLU A 35 6.80 -2.98 -10.85
CA GLU A 35 6.32 -2.68 -9.50
C GLU A 35 7.34 -1.84 -8.73
N GLN A 36 8.62 -2.17 -8.84
CA GLN A 36 9.71 -1.38 -8.22
C GLN A 36 9.85 0.00 -8.85
N ILE A 37 9.64 0.11 -10.16
CA ILE A 37 9.62 1.40 -10.86
C ILE A 37 8.45 2.26 -10.37
N LEU A 38 7.26 1.67 -10.21
CA LEU A 38 6.09 2.37 -9.68
C LEU A 38 6.30 2.83 -8.23
N GLN A 39 6.92 2.01 -7.39
CA GLN A 39 7.28 2.38 -6.01
C GLN A 39 8.24 3.56 -5.96
N ASP A 40 9.30 3.55 -6.78
CA ASP A 40 10.28 4.65 -6.80
C ASP A 40 9.67 5.96 -7.34
N VAL A 41 8.74 5.86 -8.30
CA VAL A 41 7.98 7.01 -8.81
C VAL A 41 7.05 7.56 -7.74
N ALA A 42 6.30 6.70 -7.04
CA ALA A 42 5.43 7.08 -5.93
C ALA A 42 6.24 7.76 -4.83
N TYR A 43 7.34 7.15 -4.36
CA TYR A 43 8.23 7.73 -3.35
C TYR A 43 8.74 9.14 -3.73
N ARG A 44 8.94 9.40 -5.02
CA ARG A 44 9.48 10.67 -5.49
C ARG A 44 8.44 11.78 -5.62
N PHE A 45 7.21 11.46 -5.95
CA PHE A 45 6.20 12.43 -6.40
C PHE A 45 4.89 12.40 -5.63
N ASP A 46 4.71 11.47 -4.71
CA ASP A 46 3.52 11.39 -3.88
C ASP A 46 3.83 11.95 -2.49
N ASP A 47 3.15 13.05 -2.13
CA ASP A 47 3.19 13.64 -0.79
C ASP A 47 2.45 12.77 0.26
N SER A 48 1.80 11.68 -0.17
CA SER A 48 1.05 10.72 0.66
C SER A 48 1.54 9.26 0.57
N ALA A 49 2.67 8.99 -0.08
CA ALA A 49 3.09 7.63 -0.45
C ALA A 49 3.45 6.74 0.75
N PHE A 50 2.47 6.00 1.24
CA PHE A 50 2.49 4.53 1.28
C PHE A 50 1.07 4.05 1.58
N ASP A 51 0.25 3.92 0.53
CA ASP A 51 -1.02 3.20 0.64
C ASP A 51 -0.69 1.68 0.67
N ASP A 52 -0.30 1.18 1.84
CA ASP A 52 0.00 -0.22 2.11
C ASP A 52 -1.09 -0.80 2.99
N PRO A 53 -2.24 -1.20 2.38
CA PRO A 53 -3.38 -1.68 3.13
C PRO A 53 -3.07 -2.98 3.88
N VAL A 54 -2.02 -3.73 3.49
CA VAL A 54 -1.58 -4.92 4.25
C VAL A 54 -0.90 -4.49 5.54
N ALA A 55 0.00 -3.50 5.49
CA ALA A 55 0.64 -2.95 6.68
C ALA A 55 -0.36 -2.21 7.58
N GLU A 56 -1.32 -1.51 7.01
CA GLU A 56 -2.41 -0.87 7.76
C GLU A 56 -3.29 -1.91 8.45
N LEU A 57 -3.70 -2.96 7.75
CA LEU A 57 -4.50 -4.06 8.31
C LEU A 57 -3.74 -4.83 9.41
N ALA A 58 -2.42 -4.97 9.30
CA ALA A 58 -1.57 -5.56 10.33
C ALA A 58 -1.42 -4.67 11.59
N ARG A 59 -1.56 -3.35 11.45
CA ARG A 59 -1.44 -2.38 12.54
C ARG A 59 -2.78 -1.98 13.14
N LEU A 60 -3.89 -2.25 12.46
CA LEU A 60 -5.23 -1.89 12.89
C LEU A 60 -5.51 -2.44 14.29
N LYS A 61 -5.86 -1.55 15.21
CA LYS A 61 -6.31 -1.87 16.58
C LYS A 61 -7.70 -1.31 16.81
N GLN A 62 -8.51 -2.04 17.56
CA GLN A 62 -9.80 -1.55 18.04
C GLN A 62 -9.56 -0.50 19.14
N GLU A 63 -9.82 0.76 18.82
CA GLU A 63 -9.77 1.86 19.79
C GLU A 63 -11.16 2.20 20.34
N GLY A 64 -12.18 2.20 19.47
CA GLY A 64 -13.59 2.48 19.76
C GLY A 64 -14.45 1.22 19.92
N ASP A 65 -15.71 1.32 19.49
CA ASP A 65 -16.60 0.16 19.50
C ASP A 65 -16.26 -0.86 18.40
N LEU A 66 -16.83 -2.06 18.53
CA LEU A 66 -16.54 -3.16 17.62
C LEU A 66 -17.05 -2.89 16.19
N GLY A 67 -18.14 -2.12 16.04
CA GLY A 67 -18.72 -1.78 14.75
C GLY A 67 -17.79 -0.88 13.93
N GLU A 68 -17.25 0.18 14.53
CA GLU A 68 -16.28 1.08 13.87
C GLU A 68 -15.01 0.33 13.44
N TYR A 69 -14.55 -0.59 14.27
CA TYR A 69 -13.41 -1.46 13.95
C TYR A 69 -13.72 -2.39 12.78
N LEU A 70 -14.90 -3.02 12.76
CA LEU A 70 -15.35 -3.89 11.67
C LEU A 70 -15.45 -3.13 10.34
N GLU A 71 -16.05 -1.93 10.32
CA GLU A 71 -16.15 -1.12 9.11
C GLU A 71 -14.78 -0.76 8.54
N THR A 72 -13.83 -0.38 9.43
CA THR A 72 -12.46 -0.05 9.01
C THR A 72 -11.71 -1.29 8.53
N PHE A 73 -11.88 -2.43 9.22
CA PHE A 73 -11.28 -3.70 8.85
C PHE A 73 -11.77 -4.18 7.48
N ASP A 74 -13.07 -4.16 7.22
CA ASP A 74 -13.66 -4.56 5.94
C ASP A 74 -13.21 -3.66 4.79
N SER A 75 -13.10 -2.35 5.05
CA SER A 75 -12.61 -1.37 4.08
C SER A 75 -11.16 -1.64 3.68
N LEU A 76 -10.30 -2.03 4.63
CA LEU A 76 -8.91 -2.42 4.37
C LEU A 76 -8.83 -3.81 3.72
N LEU A 77 -9.65 -4.76 4.16
CA LEU A 77 -9.67 -6.12 3.63
C LEU A 77 -10.09 -6.15 2.16
N ALA A 78 -11.03 -5.30 1.75
CA ALA A 78 -11.47 -5.14 0.36
C ALA A 78 -10.33 -4.72 -0.60
N ARG A 79 -9.22 -4.21 -0.06
CA ARG A 79 -8.08 -3.67 -0.80
C ARG A 79 -6.87 -4.62 -0.82
N VAL A 80 -6.97 -5.80 -0.18
CA VAL A 80 -5.87 -6.78 -0.08
C VAL A 80 -6.29 -8.17 -0.51
N ALA A 81 -5.36 -8.92 -1.11
CA ALA A 81 -5.56 -10.34 -1.42
C ALA A 81 -4.88 -11.21 -0.36
N VAL A 82 -5.62 -11.60 0.68
CA VAL A 82 -5.15 -12.48 1.77
C VAL A 82 -6.05 -13.70 1.91
N THR A 83 -5.54 -14.78 2.52
CA THR A 83 -6.38 -15.95 2.83
C THR A 83 -7.32 -15.62 3.98
N GLU A 84 -8.44 -16.36 4.07
CA GLU A 84 -9.38 -16.24 5.19
C GLU A 84 -8.69 -16.44 6.55
N SER A 85 -7.76 -17.40 6.64
CA SER A 85 -6.95 -17.64 7.85
C SER A 85 -6.09 -16.43 8.23
N MET A 86 -5.51 -15.75 7.24
CA MET A 86 -4.74 -14.51 7.48
C MET A 86 -5.65 -13.36 7.91
N ALA A 87 -6.79 -13.18 7.25
CA ALA A 87 -7.78 -12.17 7.63
C ALA A 87 -8.24 -12.36 9.08
N LEU A 88 -8.59 -13.58 9.46
CA LEU A 88 -8.94 -13.92 10.85
C LEU A 88 -7.79 -13.62 11.82
N SER A 89 -6.56 -13.97 11.46
CA SER A 89 -5.39 -13.70 12.30
C SER A 89 -5.20 -12.20 12.54
N PHE A 90 -5.33 -11.38 11.49
CA PHE A 90 -5.26 -9.93 11.61
C PHE A 90 -6.40 -9.37 12.46
N PHE A 91 -7.64 -9.79 12.18
CA PHE A 91 -8.82 -9.38 12.91
C PHE A 91 -8.68 -9.63 14.42
N LEU A 92 -8.32 -10.85 14.80
CA LEU A 92 -8.15 -11.23 16.21
C LEU A 92 -6.98 -10.50 16.87
N SER A 93 -5.89 -10.24 16.14
CA SER A 93 -4.74 -9.50 16.67
C SER A 93 -5.04 -8.03 16.97
N GLY A 94 -6.03 -7.45 16.29
CA GLY A 94 -6.43 -6.06 16.42
C GLY A 94 -7.53 -5.81 17.43
N LEU A 95 -8.27 -6.84 17.85
CA LEU A 95 -9.30 -6.71 18.88
C LEU A 95 -8.70 -6.24 20.21
N LYS A 96 -9.43 -5.35 20.88
CA LYS A 96 -9.10 -4.96 22.25
C LYS A 96 -9.26 -6.18 23.15
N SER A 97 -8.36 -6.37 24.12
CA SER A 97 -8.34 -7.51 25.04
C SER A 97 -9.57 -7.61 25.99
N ASP A 98 -10.67 -6.95 25.68
CA ASP A 98 -11.92 -6.96 26.44
C ASP A 98 -12.64 -8.33 26.41
N LEU A 99 -12.07 -9.35 25.75
CA LEU A 99 -12.39 -10.76 26.04
C LEU A 99 -12.11 -11.13 27.52
N GLU A 100 -11.31 -10.35 28.27
CA GLU A 100 -11.18 -10.49 29.72
C GLU A 100 -12.35 -9.89 30.53
N ARG A 101 -13.19 -9.02 29.95
CA ARG A 101 -14.35 -8.41 30.64
C ARG A 101 -15.65 -9.22 30.50
N MET A 102 -15.62 -10.34 29.79
CA MET A 102 -16.70 -11.34 29.76
C MET A 102 -16.43 -12.50 30.73
N LYS A 103 -15.86 -12.23 31.91
CA LYS A 103 -15.84 -13.15 33.05
C LYS A 103 -16.51 -12.51 34.26
#